data_AF-A0A9E1IZR4-F1
#
_entry.id   AF-A0A9E1IZR4-F1
#
_cell.length_a   1.000
_cell.length_b   1.000
_cell.length_c   1.000
_cell.angle_alpha   90.00
_cell.angle_beta   90.00
_cell.angle_gamma   90.00
#
_symmetry.space_group_name_H-M   'P 1'
#
loop_
_entity.id
_entity.type
_entity.pdbx_description
1 polymer ?
#
loop_
_entity_poly.entity_id
_entity_poly.type
_entity_poly.pdbx_seq_one_letter_code
_entity_poly.pdbx_strand_id
1 'polypeptide(L)'
;MEASFLAAVKISILAIVVIFTVLVILIFTIKLLVKLIPYVAPPPAPPRHQTASSTSSDQDEHVAAITATLAIHLGKSPNEFRIVNISQS
;
A
#
# COMPACT_ATOMS: atom_id res chain seq x y z
N MET A 1 -53.56 13.07 2.82
CA MET A 1 -52.58 12.26 3.57
C MET A 1 -52.03 11.13 2.70
N GLU A 2 -52.88 10.38 2.00
CA GLU A 2 -52.51 9.31 1.04
C GLU A 2 -51.42 9.68 0.01
N ALA A 3 -51.49 10.87 -0.60
CA ALA A 3 -50.52 11.29 -1.62
C ALA A 3 -49.09 11.43 -1.06
N SER A 4 -48.95 11.89 0.18
CA SER A 4 -47.65 12.03 0.85
C SER A 4 -47.07 10.68 1.25
N PHE A 5 -47.93 9.72 1.63
CA PHE A 5 -47.51 8.36 1.92
C PHE A 5 -46.99 7.64 0.66
N LEU A 6 -47.72 7.73 -0.46
CA LEU A 6 -47.29 7.16 -1.73
C LEU A 6 -45.93 7.74 -2.18
N ALA A 7 -45.75 9.05 -2.04
CA ALA A 7 -44.49 9.71 -2.36
C ALA A 7 -43.34 9.21 -1.46
N ALA A 8 -43.58 9.07 -0.15
CA ALA A 8 -42.60 8.54 0.78
C ALA A 8 -42.19 7.09 0.45
N VAL A 9 -43.16 6.24 0.07
CA VAL A 9 -42.89 4.86 -0.36
C VAL A 9 -42.04 4.83 -1.64
N LYS A 10 -42.32 5.69 -2.63
CA LYS A 10 -41.51 5.80 -3.85
C LYS A 10 -40.06 6.19 -3.54
N ILE A 11 -39.86 7.17 -2.65
CA ILE A 11 -38.52 7.62 -2.24
C ILE A 11 -37.79 6.51 -1.48
N SER A 12 -38.47 5.79 -0.60
CA SER A 12 -37.89 4.66 0.14
C SER A 12 -37.40 3.56 -0.80
N ILE A 13 -38.22 3.17 -1.77
CA ILE A 13 -37.84 2.17 -2.78
C ILE A 13 -36.64 2.66 -3.60
N LEU A 14 -36.66 3.93 -4.02
CA LEU A 14 -35.55 4.53 -4.77
C LEU A 14 -34.24 4.49 -3.95
N ALA A 15 -34.31 4.82 -2.66
CA ALA A 15 -33.15 4.77 -1.77
C ALA A 15 -32.57 3.35 -1.65
N ILE A 16 -33.41 2.33 -1.45
CA ILE A 16 -32.97 0.93 -1.37
C ILE A 16 -32.25 0.50 -2.66
N VAL A 17 -32.83 0.86 -3.83
CA VAL A 17 -32.23 0.56 -5.13
C VAL A 17 -30.88 1.26 -5.30
N VAL A 18 -30.80 2.55 -4.94
CA VAL A 18 -29.56 3.33 -5.04
C VAL A 18 -28.47 2.76 -4.14
N ILE A 19 -28.77 2.43 -2.88
CA ILE A 19 -27.81 1.83 -1.95
C ILE A 19 -27.25 0.53 -2.55
N PHE A 20 -28.13 -0.36 -3.00
CA PHE A 20 -27.71 -1.64 -3.57
C PHE A 20 -26.85 -1.43 -4.83
N THR A 21 -27.25 -0.51 -5.71
CA THR A 21 -26.51 -0.17 -6.92
C THR A 21 -25.11 0.36 -6.61
N VAL A 22 -24.99 1.27 -5.64
CA VAL A 22 -23.69 1.82 -5.22
C VAL A 22 -22.79 0.71 -4.66
N LEU A 23 -23.32 -0.20 -3.84
CA LEU A 23 -22.56 -1.34 -3.31
C LEU A 23 -22.06 -2.25 -4.44
N VAL A 24 -22.91 -2.57 -5.41
CA VAL A 24 -22.54 -3.39 -6.57
C VAL A 24 -21.43 -2.71 -7.39
N ILE A 25 -21.57 -1.41 -7.69
CA ILE A 25 -20.57 -0.65 -8.44
C ILE A 25 -19.25 -0.62 -7.68
N LEU A 26 -19.27 -0.41 -6.37
CA LEU A 26 -18.05 -0.34 -5.56
C LEU A 26 -17.30 -1.68 -5.58
N ILE A 27 -18.01 -2.79 -5.33
CA ILE A 27 -17.41 -4.13 -5.37
C ILE A 27 -16.88 -4.42 -6.78
N PHE A 28 -17.66 -4.10 -7.82
CA PHE A 28 -17.24 -4.29 -9.20
C PHE A 28 -15.97 -3.51 -9.52
N THR A 29 -15.89 -2.26 -9.06
CA THR A 29 -14.72 -1.40 -9.23
C THR A 29 -13.50 -2.01 -8.56
N ILE A 30 -13.62 -2.48 -7.31
CA ILE A 30 -12.51 -3.17 -6.63
C ILE A 30 -12.07 -4.42 -7.41
N LYS A 31 -13.00 -5.25 -7.89
CA LYS A 31 -12.64 -6.43 -8.71
C LYS A 31 -11.95 -6.04 -10.01
N LEU A 32 -12.39 -4.96 -10.65
CA LEU A 32 -11.78 -4.45 -11.87
C LEU A 32 -10.36 -3.92 -11.60
N LEU A 33 -10.16 -3.16 -10.51
CA LEU A 33 -8.86 -2.67 -10.08
C LEU A 33 -7.89 -3.82 -9.78
N VAL A 34 -8.34 -4.86 -9.07
CA VAL A 34 -7.52 -6.06 -8.79
C VAL A 34 -7.14 -6.79 -10.08
N LYS A 35 -8.02 -6.81 -11.08
CA LYS A 35 -7.72 -7.46 -12.37
C LYS A 35 -6.81 -6.62 -13.27
N LEU A 36 -6.93 -5.29 -13.20
CA LEU A 36 -6.16 -4.38 -14.04
C LEU A 36 -4.76 -4.11 -13.46
N ILE A 37 -4.65 -4.05 -12.13
CA ILE A 37 -3.39 -3.86 -11.40
C ILE A 37 -3.26 -5.05 -10.44
N PRO A 38 -2.91 -6.24 -10.96
CA PRO A 38 -2.70 -7.40 -10.11
C PRO A 38 -1.58 -7.11 -9.12
N TYR A 39 -1.87 -7.28 -7.84
CA TYR A 39 -0.89 -7.14 -6.79
C TYR A 39 0.16 -8.24 -6.94
N VAL A 40 1.36 -7.88 -7.37
CA VAL A 40 2.52 -8.76 -7.34
C VAL A 40 3.15 -8.58 -5.97
N ALA A 41 2.97 -9.58 -5.09
CA ALA A 41 3.67 -9.59 -3.82
C ALA A 41 5.18 -9.53 -4.11
N PRO A 42 5.92 -8.59 -3.50
CA PRO A 42 7.37 -8.60 -3.58
C PRO A 42 7.88 -9.98 -3.13
N PRO A 43 8.86 -10.57 -3.84
CA PRO A 43 9.39 -11.87 -3.47
C PRO A 43 9.81 -11.86 -1.99
N PRO A 44 9.59 -12.98 -1.26
CA PRO A 44 9.99 -13.06 0.14
C PRO A 44 11.45 -12.65 0.28
N ALA A 45 11.71 -11.62 1.09
CA ALA A 45 13.07 -11.20 1.36
C ALA A 45 13.86 -12.42 1.86
N PRO A 46 15.07 -12.67 1.35
CA PRO A 46 15.86 -13.81 1.78
C PRO A 46 16.04 -13.75 3.31
N PRO A 47 15.98 -14.89 4.01
CA PRO A 47 16.11 -14.92 5.46
C PRO A 47 17.43 -14.23 5.82
N ARG A 48 17.31 -13.07 6.49
CA ARG A 48 18.44 -12.34 7.03
C ARG A 48 19.11 -13.27 8.02
N HIS A 49 20.24 -13.86 7.62
CA HIS A 49 21.13 -14.52 8.56
C HIS A 49 21.39 -13.51 9.66
N GLN A 50 20.82 -13.76 10.83
CA GLN A 50 21.09 -12.99 12.04
C GLN A 50 22.53 -13.32 12.44
N THR A 51 23.49 -12.60 11.85
CA THR A 51 24.80 -12.47 12.45
C THR A 51 24.61 -11.55 13.64
N ALA A 52 24.61 -12.16 14.82
CA ALA A 52 24.63 -11.48 16.10
C ALA A 52 25.68 -10.35 16.09
N SER A 53 25.23 -9.11 16.25
CA SER A 53 26.06 -7.97 16.61
C SER A 53 25.13 -6.96 17.28
N SER A 54 25.13 -7.04 18.60
CA SER A 54 24.52 -6.11 19.54
C SER A 54 25.01 -4.67 19.31
N THR A 55 24.07 -3.72 19.39
CA THR A 55 24.29 -2.29 19.72
C THR A 55 24.63 -1.31 18.56
N SER A 56 23.75 -1.17 17.55
CA SER A 56 23.77 -0.04 16.60
C SER A 56 22.49 0.12 15.74
N SER A 57 21.30 -0.21 16.28
CA SER A 57 20.05 -0.27 15.50
C SER A 57 19.73 0.97 14.68
N ASP A 58 19.92 2.17 15.27
CA ASP A 58 19.46 3.41 14.64
C ASP A 58 20.40 3.84 13.50
N GLN A 59 21.72 3.69 13.68
CA GLN A 59 22.68 4.00 12.62
C GLN A 59 22.58 3.01 11.46
N ASP A 60 22.39 1.72 11.75
CA ASP A 60 22.27 0.70 10.71
C ASP A 60 20.98 0.86 9.89
N GLU A 61 19.89 1.33 10.51
CA GLU A 61 18.66 1.67 9.82
C GLU A 61 18.83 2.88 8.89
N HIS A 62 19.51 3.93 9.35
CA HIS A 62 19.85 5.08 8.49
C HIS A 62 20.77 4.68 7.34
N VAL A 63 21.80 3.88 7.59
CA VAL A 63 22.71 3.35 6.55
C VAL A 63 21.94 2.51 5.54
N ALA A 64 20.99 1.68 5.97
CA ALA A 64 20.17 0.85 5.09
C ALA A 64 19.23 1.70 4.21
N ALA A 65 18.58 2.72 4.79
CA ALA A 65 17.72 3.64 4.04
C ALA A 65 18.51 4.46 3.00
N ILE A 66 19.70 4.94 3.38
CA ILE A 66 20.62 5.65 2.48
C ILE A 66 21.11 4.70 1.37
N THR A 67 21.48 3.47 1.72
CA THR A 67 21.92 2.47 0.73
C THR A 67 20.80 2.14 -0.26
N ALA A 68 19.57 1.96 0.21
CA ALA A 68 18.43 1.64 -0.64
C ALA A 68 18.09 2.79 -1.60
N THR A 69 18.09 4.03 -1.10
CA THR A 69 17.83 5.21 -1.94
C THR A 69 18.94 5.45 -2.94
N LEU A 70 20.21 5.27 -2.55
CA LEU A 70 21.35 5.36 -3.47
C LEU A 70 21.33 4.24 -4.52
N ALA A 71 20.96 3.01 -4.15
CA ALA A 71 20.85 1.88 -5.09
C ALA A 71 19.81 2.17 -6.18
N ILE A 72 18.67 2.74 -5.79
CA ILE A 72 17.60 3.12 -6.71
C ILE A 72 18.05 4.28 -7.61
N HIS A 73 18.71 5.30 -7.04
CA HIS A 73 19.13 6.49 -7.79
C HIS A 73 20.28 6.22 -8.77
N LEU A 74 21.24 5.37 -8.39
CA LEU A 74 22.41 5.03 -9.18
C LEU A 74 22.21 3.82 -10.09
N GLY A 75 21.09 3.10 -9.96
CA GLY A 75 20.85 1.84 -10.68
C GLY A 75 21.88 0.74 -10.38
N LYS A 76 22.69 0.91 -9.32
CA LYS A 76 23.76 -0.01 -8.91
C LYS A 76 23.31 -0.85 -7.73
N SER A 77 23.83 -2.08 -7.65
CA SER A 77 23.49 -2.96 -6.53
C SER A 77 24.11 -2.45 -5.23
N PRO A 78 23.44 -2.59 -4.07
CA PRO A 78 23.97 -2.25 -2.74
C PRO A 78 25.34 -2.87 -2.39
N ASN A 79 25.76 -3.91 -3.12
CA ASN A 79 27.05 -4.57 -2.91
C ASN A 79 28.20 -3.87 -3.64
N GLU A 80 27.92 -2.95 -4.56
CA GLU A 80 28.95 -2.19 -5.30
C GLU A 80 29.42 -0.93 -4.56
N PHE A 81 28.74 -0.53 -3.49
CA PHE A 81 29.10 0.65 -2.71
C PHE A 81 28.83 0.41 -1.23
N ARG A 82 29.75 0.89 -0.39
CA ARG A 82 29.68 0.75 1.06
C ARG A 82 29.83 2.11 1.71
N ILE A 83 28.89 2.45 2.58
CA ILE A 83 28.96 3.67 3.39
C ILE A 83 29.95 3.42 4.52
N VAL A 84 31.05 4.16 4.53
CA VAL A 84 32.15 4.01 5.50
C VAL A 84 32.11 5.04 6.64
N ASN A 85 31.43 6.17 6.44
CA ASN A 85 31.26 7.22 7.44
C ASN A 85 30.01 8.06 7.10
N ILE A 86 29.27 8.47 8.12
CA ILE A 86 28.18 9.45 8.02
C ILE A 86 28.57 10.63 8.89
N SER A 87 28.99 11.73 8.27
CA SER A 87 29.26 12.98 8.98
C SER A 87 27.95 13.76 9.11
N GLN A 88 27.37 13.75 10.30
CA GLN A 88 26.24 14.60 10.65
C GLN A 88 26.78 15.96 11.10
N SER A 89 26.57 16.99 10.28
CA SER A 89 26.92 18.38 10.57
C SER A 89 25.90 19.05 11.49
#